data_AF-A0A132NLX4-F1
#
_entry.id   AF-A0A132NLX4-F1
#
_cell.length_a   1.000
_cell.length_b   1.000
_cell.length_c   1.000
_cell.angle_alpha   90.00
_cell.angle_beta   90.00
_cell.angle_gamma   90.00
#
_symmetry.space_group_name_H-M   'P 1'
#
loop_
_entity.id
_entity.type
_entity.pdbx_description
1 polymer ?
#
loop_
_entity_poly.entity_id
_entity_poly.type
_entity_poly.pdbx_seq_one_letter_code
_entity_poly.pdbx_strand_id
1 'polypeptide(L)' 'MTEPTAPPPGRLLRLRTPADVVEAVPYLLGFHPRNSLVALSLRGPRQRLGLVLRCDLPPPESRHPVAACAAAHLA' A
#
# COMPACT_ATOMS: atom_id res chain seq x y z
N MET A 1 25.43 4.19 -32.59
CA MET A 1 24.50 3.15 -32.10
C MET A 1 24.63 3.11 -30.60
N THR A 2 23.74 3.77 -29.87
CA THR A 2 23.71 3.73 -28.40
C THR A 2 22.54 2.84 -28.05
N GLU A 3 22.82 1.61 -27.62
CA GLU A 3 21.75 0.75 -27.09
C GLU A 3 21.27 1.35 -25.75
N PRO A 4 19.95 1.47 -25.52
CA PRO A 4 19.45 1.83 -24.21
C PRO A 4 19.79 0.68 -23.25
N THR A 5 20.69 0.94 -22.30
CA THR A 5 21.05 -0.04 -21.27
C THR A 5 19.78 -0.38 -20.49
N ALA A 6 19.30 -1.61 -20.64
CA ALA A 6 18.15 -2.08 -19.86
C ALA A 6 18.58 -2.13 -18.39
N PRO A 7 17.80 -1.58 -17.45
CA PRO A 7 18.15 -1.66 -16.05
C PRO A 7 18.32 -3.13 -15.65
N PRO A 8 19.31 -3.47 -14.80
CA PRO A 8 19.51 -4.84 -14.36
C PRO A 8 18.19 -5.37 -13.79
N PRO A 9 17.85 -6.65 -14.02
CA PRO A 9 16.57 -7.20 -13.59
C PRO A 9 16.44 -7.00 -12.07
N GLY A 10 15.52 -6.10 -11.68
CA GLY A 10 15.24 -5.83 -10.28
C GLY A 10 14.77 -7.10 -9.58
N ARG A 11 15.11 -7.25 -8.29
CA ARG A 11 14.53 -8.33 -7.47
C ARG A 11 13.02 -8.12 -7.41
N LEU A 12 12.28 -9.05 -8.02
CA LEU A 12 10.81 -9.02 -8.00
C LEU A 12 10.30 -9.72 -6.74
N LEU A 13 9.59 -8.97 -5.90
CA LEU A 13 8.80 -9.53 -4.81
C LEU A 13 7.42 -9.91 -5.34
N ARG A 14 7.07 -11.20 -5.28
CA ARG A 14 5.74 -11.68 -5.67
C ARG A 14 4.84 -11.79 -4.45
N LEU A 15 3.78 -11.00 -4.44
CA LEU A 15 2.71 -11.05 -3.45
C LEU A 15 1.55 -11.85 -4.04
N ARG A 16 1.13 -12.91 -3.35
CA ARG A 16 0.10 -13.85 -3.80
C ARG A 16 -1.17 -13.75 -2.95
N THR A 17 -1.02 -13.37 -1.69
CA THR A 17 -2.12 -13.26 -0.73
C THR A 17 -2.28 -11.84 -0.21
N PRO A 18 -3.46 -11.48 0.32
CA PRO A 18 -3.62 -10.21 1.03
C PRO A 18 -2.65 -10.06 2.22
N ALA A 19 -2.31 -11.15 2.90
CA ALA A 19 -1.33 -11.12 3.99
C ALA A 19 0.06 -10.71 3.47
N ASP A 20 0.49 -11.24 2.31
CA ASP A 20 1.75 -10.85 1.68
C ASP A 20 1.78 -9.34 1.39
N VAL A 21 0.64 -8.77 0.99
CA VAL A 21 0.51 -7.31 0.74
C VAL A 21 0.69 -6.52 2.04
N VAL A 22 0.08 -6.97 3.14
CA VAL A 22 0.24 -6.34 4.44
C VAL A 22 1.69 -6.43 4.93
N GLU A 23 2.34 -7.58 4.77
CA GLU A 23 3.76 -7.77 5.12
C GLU A 23 4.70 -6.92 4.26
N ALA A 24 4.30 -6.59 3.02
CA ALA A 24 5.08 -5.73 2.15
C ALA A 24 5.03 -4.24 2.57
N VAL A 25 4.05 -3.82 3.37
CA VAL A 25 3.83 -2.40 3.74
C VAL A 25 5.10 -1.70 4.25
N PRO A 26 5.87 -2.25 5.21
CA PRO A 26 7.05 -1.55 5.71
C PRO A 26 8.11 -1.32 4.62
N TYR A 27 8.24 -2.27 3.70
CA TYR A 27 9.16 -2.16 2.57
C TYR A 27 8.68 -1.13 1.54
N LEU A 28 7.37 -1.04 1.31
CA LEU A 28 6.76 -0.01 0.46
C LEU A 28 6.91 1.39 1.05
N LEU A 29 6.83 1.52 2.37
CA LEU A 29 6.95 2.80 3.07
C LEU A 29 8.40 3.19 3.39
N GLY A 30 9.33 2.23 3.44
CA GLY A 30 10.72 2.41 3.88
C GLY A 30 10.89 2.47 5.40
N PHE A 31 9.84 2.25 6.18
CA PHE A 31 9.85 2.20 7.64
C PHE A 31 8.70 1.35 8.18
N HIS A 32 8.77 0.96 9.45
CA HIS A 32 7.69 0.22 10.12
C HIS A 32 6.69 1.23 10.72
N PRO A 33 5.50 1.43 10.12
CA PRO A 33 4.54 2.40 10.62
C PRO A 33 4.06 2.01 12.01
N ARG A 34 4.01 2.98 12.92
CA ARG A 34 3.47 2.82 14.27
C ARG A 34 2.37 3.85 14.47
N ASN A 35 1.32 3.47 15.20
CA ASN A 35 0.17 4.33 15.45
C ASN A 35 -0.39 4.98 14.17
N SER A 36 -0.46 4.22 13.07
CA SER A 36 -0.95 4.69 11.79
C SER A 36 -2.04 3.76 11.25
N LEU A 37 -2.97 4.32 10.48
CA LEU A 37 -3.84 3.57 9.59
C LEU A 37 -3.20 3.57 8.19
N VAL A 38 -3.01 2.39 7.61
CA VAL A 38 -2.55 2.23 6.23
C VAL A 38 -3.66 1.53 5.45
N ALA A 39 -4.03 2.09 4.31
CA ALA A 39 -5.05 1.54 3.43
C ALA A 39 -4.50 1.41 2.01
N LEU A 40 -4.71 0.22 1.42
CA LEU A 40 -4.26 -0.14 0.09
C LEU A 40 -5.46 -0.63 -0.71
N SER A 41 -5.70 -0.08 -1.89
CA SER A 41 -6.75 -0.60 -2.79
C SER A 41 -6.11 -1.48 -3.86
N LEU A 42 -6.67 -2.65 -4.10
CA LEU A 42 -6.34 -3.48 -5.26
C LEU A 42 -7.48 -3.37 -6.28
N ARG A 43 -7.17 -2.97 -7.51
CA ARG A 43 -8.16 -2.62 -8.55
C ARG A 43 -8.03 -3.50 -9.79
N GLY A 44 -9.20 -3.77 -10.39
CA GLY A 44 -9.33 -4.50 -11.66
C GLY A 44 -8.98 -6.00 -11.60
N PRO A 45 -9.09 -6.72 -12.73
CA PRO A 45 -8.92 -8.18 -12.77
C PRO A 45 -7.52 -8.66 -12.37
N ARG A 46 -6.51 -7.79 -12.49
CA ARG A 46 -5.12 -8.08 -12.15
C ARG A 46 -4.73 -7.63 -10.74
N GLN A 47 -5.69 -7.16 -9.92
CA GLN A 47 -5.48 -6.74 -8.53
C GLN A 47 -4.30 -5.76 -8.39
N ARG A 48 -4.25 -4.74 -9.25
CA ARG A 48 -3.16 -3.76 -9.22
C ARG A 48 -3.37 -2.78 -8.09
N LEU A 49 -2.29 -2.43 -7.38
CA LEU A 49 -2.33 -1.33 -6.41
C LEU A 49 -2.85 -0.05 -7.08
N GLY A 50 -3.87 0.54 -6.47
CA GLY A 50 -4.51 1.79 -6.90
C GLY A 50 -4.18 2.93 -5.94
N LEU A 51 -4.98 3.08 -4.89
CA LEU A 51 -4.78 4.02 -3.80
C LEU A 51 -3.86 3.40 -2.74
N VAL A 52 -2.89 4.19 -2.29
CA VAL A 52 -2.09 3.96 -1.10
C VAL A 52 -2.26 5.17 -0.19
N LEU A 53 -2.90 4.96 0.95
CA LEU A 53 -3.12 5.96 1.98
C LEU A 53 -2.37 5.54 3.24
N ARG A 54 -1.72 6.50 3.88
CA ARG A 54 -1.27 6.38 5.26
C ARG A 54 -1.62 7.66 6.01
N CYS A 55 -2.24 7.52 7.17
CA CYS A 55 -2.45 8.61 8.11
C CYS A 55 -2.12 8.15 9.53
N ASP A 56 -1.81 9.11 10.40
CA ASP A 56 -1.66 8.81 11.83
C ASP A 56 -3.03 8.48 12.43
N LEU A 57 -3.03 7.59 13.43
CA LEU A 57 -4.25 7.22 14.12
C LEU A 57 -4.79 8.45 14.87
N PRO A 58 -6.04 8.84 14.62
CA PRO A 58 -6.65 9.93 15.35
C PRO A 58 -6.98 9.49 16.79
N PRO A 59 -7.37 10.44 17.66
CA PRO A 59 -7.93 10.14 18.97
C PRO A 59 -9.06 9.09 18.88
N PRO A 60 -9.25 8.24 19.91
CA PRO A 60 -10.21 7.13 19.88
C PRO A 60 -11.61 7.49 19.36
N GLU A 61 -12.12 8.65 19.77
CA GLU A 61 -13.42 9.21 19.39
C GLU A 61 -13.56 9.49 17.88
N SER A 62 -12.45 9.67 17.17
CA SER A 62 -12.42 10.00 15.74
C SER A 62 -12.00 8.82 14.85
N ARG A 63 -11.71 7.65 15.41
CA ARG A 63 -11.19 6.49 14.64
C ARG A 63 -12.20 5.93 13.64
N HIS A 64 -13.44 5.71 14.08
CA HIS A 64 -14.50 5.20 13.21
C HIS A 64 -14.80 6.11 12.01
N PRO A 65 -15.04 7.43 12.18
CA PRO A 65 -15.29 8.31 11.03
C PRO A 65 -14.09 8.41 10.08
N VAL A 66 -12.86 8.41 10.60
CA VAL A 66 -11.64 8.40 9.76
C VAL A 66 -11.52 7.08 8.99
N ALA A 67 -11.78 5.94 9.63
CA ALA A 67 -11.76 4.64 8.96
C ALA A 67 -12.82 4.54 7.86
N ALA A 68 -14.04 5.04 8.12
CA ALA A 68 -15.12 5.08 7.13
C ALA A 68 -14.77 6.00 5.95
N CYS A 69 -14.21 7.18 6.22
CA CYS A 69 -13.74 8.09 5.18
C CYS A 69 -12.64 7.44 4.33
N ALA A 70 -11.65 6.80 4.95
CA ALA A 70 -10.61 6.06 4.23
C ALA A 70 -11.21 4.95 3.36
N ALA A 71 -12.14 4.15 3.89
CA ALA A 71 -12.80 3.08 3.16
C ALA A 71 -13.60 3.59 1.95
N ALA A 72 -14.25 4.75 2.06
CA ALA A 72 -14.97 5.36 0.95
C ALA A 72 -14.06 5.71 -0.25
N HIS A 73 -12.77 5.97 -0.01
CA HIS A 73 -11.78 6.24 -1.07
C HIS A 73 -11.16 4.96 -1.66
N LEU A 74 -11.39 3.79 -1.05
CA LEU A 74 -10.89 2.50 -1.54
C LEU A 74 -11.80 1.86 -2.60
N ALA A 75 -13.02 2.36 -2.77
CA ALA A 75 -13.98 1.93 -3.80
C ALA A 75 -13.47 2.23 -5.21
#